data_AF-A0A1G3BXI6-F1
#
_entry.id   AF-A0A1G3BXI6-F1
#
_cell.length_a   1.000
_cell.length_b   1.000
_cell.length_c   1.000
_cell.angle_alpha   90.00
_cell.angle_beta   90.00
_cell.angle_gamma   90.00
#
_symmetry.space_group_name_H-M   'P 1'
#
loop_
_entity.id
_entity.type
_entity.pdbx_description
1 polymer ?
#
loop_
_entity_poly.entity_id
_entity_poly.type
_entity_poly.pdbx_seq_one_letter_code
_entity_poly.pdbx_strand_id
1 'polypeptide(L)'
;MLSREKILAVLSYLQTLGGEPDIGALMKYKDKIPEASKKKVKPWVPPMVVDAKEGEKVFFDETRPVTCGKCHVVNGKGKKVGPELTGIGAIQTPEYFLESILKPSAKIIKGYETMYVITTDGIPYNGLIKSETEEEIVLLKEESGEIEEVAIAKSDIEEMKKQDVSIMPGNIGEMLSVRDFYGIVSFLQSLK
;
A
#
# COMPACT_ATOMS: atom_id res chain seq x y z
N MET A 1 15.99 -12.46 20.41
CA MET A 1 14.70 -12.21 21.08
C MET A 1 14.83 -10.95 21.91
N LEU A 2 13.81 -10.08 21.89
CA LEU A 2 13.83 -8.84 22.66
C LEU A 2 13.59 -9.18 24.14
N SER A 3 14.45 -8.67 25.03
CA SER A 3 14.20 -8.71 26.47
C SER A 3 13.06 -7.75 26.82
N ARG A 4 12.49 -7.88 28.02
CA ARG A 4 11.45 -6.98 28.52
C ARG A 4 11.90 -5.51 28.49
N GLU A 5 13.15 -5.21 28.84
CA GLU A 5 13.65 -3.82 28.76
C GLU A 5 13.72 -3.32 27.32
N LYS A 6 14.14 -4.19 26.38
CA LYS A 6 14.18 -3.82 24.96
C LYS A 6 12.79 -3.58 24.39
N ILE A 7 11.78 -4.34 24.81
CA ILE A 7 10.38 -4.11 24.41
C ILE A 7 9.88 -2.77 24.98
N LEU A 8 10.15 -2.48 26.26
CA LEU A 8 9.80 -1.20 26.88
C LEU A 8 10.47 -0.01 26.17
N ALA A 9 11.74 -0.15 25.79
CA ALA A 9 12.46 0.87 25.05
C ALA A 9 11.80 1.15 23.69
N VAL A 10 11.40 0.10 22.96
CA VAL A 10 10.65 0.24 21.69
C VAL A 10 9.30 0.90 21.92
N LEU A 11 8.53 0.48 22.92
CA LEU A 11 7.22 1.09 23.23
C LEU A 11 7.36 2.58 23.59
N SER A 12 8.37 2.92 24.38
CA SER A 12 8.67 4.32 24.74
C SER A 12 9.03 5.12 23.49
N TYR A 13 9.89 4.58 22.63
CA TYR A 13 10.25 5.20 21.36
C TYR A 13 9.01 5.39 20.45
N LEU A 14 8.14 4.38 20.32
CA LEU A 14 6.92 4.51 19.53
C LEU A 14 5.98 5.59 20.08
N GLN A 15 5.86 5.74 21.40
CA GLN A 15 5.12 6.86 21.99
C GLN A 15 5.73 8.21 21.62
N THR A 16 7.06 8.31 21.56
CA THR A 16 7.74 9.55 21.12
C THR A 16 7.39 9.99 19.70
N LEU A 17 7.02 9.04 18.83
CA LEU A 17 6.58 9.36 17.46
C LEU A 17 5.18 10.01 17.43
N GLY A 18 4.39 9.86 18.50
CA GLY A 18 3.03 10.40 18.63
C GLY A 18 2.86 11.48 19.70
N GLY A 19 3.92 11.84 20.44
CA GLY A 19 3.87 12.83 21.54
C GLY A 19 4.89 12.54 22.64
N GLU A 20 4.77 13.18 23.82
CA GLU A 20 5.63 12.84 24.96
C GLU A 20 5.32 11.43 25.49
N PRO A 21 6.34 10.59 25.75
CA PRO A 21 6.13 9.23 26.22
C PRO A 21 5.67 9.20 27.69
N ASP A 22 4.56 8.50 27.96
CA ASP A 22 4.09 8.26 29.33
C ASP A 22 4.79 7.01 29.90
N ILE A 23 6.00 7.25 30.42
CA ILE A 23 6.82 6.22 31.08
C ILE A 23 6.11 5.64 32.32
N GLY A 24 5.29 6.43 33.00
CA GLY A 24 4.54 5.99 34.18
C GLY A 24 3.50 4.93 33.81
N ALA A 25 2.74 5.17 32.73
CA ALA A 25 1.82 4.19 32.18
C ALA A 25 2.55 2.94 31.69
N LEU A 26 3.67 3.07 30.98
CA LEU A 26 4.45 1.92 30.49
C LEU A 26 4.98 1.05 31.64
N MET A 27 5.51 1.68 32.69
CA MET A 27 6.02 0.98 33.87
C MET A 27 4.93 0.21 34.63
N LYS A 28 3.69 0.73 34.65
CA LYS A 28 2.53 0.02 35.24
C LYS A 28 2.25 -1.32 34.57
N TYR A 29 2.64 -1.49 33.30
CA TYR A 29 2.48 -2.73 32.55
C TYR A 29 3.78 -3.53 32.40
N LYS A 30 4.92 -3.06 32.94
CA LYS A 30 6.24 -3.70 32.80
C LYS A 30 6.20 -5.19 33.08
N ASP A 31 5.62 -5.60 34.20
CA ASP A 31 5.59 -7.02 34.60
C ASP A 31 4.57 -7.85 33.81
N LYS A 32 3.64 -7.19 33.11
CA LYS A 32 2.71 -7.81 32.17
C LYS A 32 3.28 -7.94 30.76
N ILE A 33 4.41 -7.27 30.46
CA ILE A 33 5.11 -7.42 29.18
C ILE A 33 5.86 -8.76 29.23
N PRO A 34 5.47 -9.74 28.41
CA PRO A 34 6.18 -11.01 28.34
C PRO A 34 7.55 -10.80 27.67
N GLU A 35 8.53 -11.64 28.03
CA GLU A 35 9.72 -11.76 27.19
C GLU A 35 9.32 -12.33 25.81
N ALA A 36 10.03 -11.92 24.76
CA ALA A 36 9.78 -12.45 23.43
C ALA A 36 9.94 -13.98 23.44
N SER A 37 8.82 -14.68 23.24
CA SER A 37 8.73 -16.13 23.31
C SER A 37 9.57 -16.83 22.24
N LYS A 38 10.21 -17.96 22.61
CA LYS A 38 10.83 -18.91 21.66
C LYS A 38 9.81 -19.73 20.85
N LYS A 39 8.52 -19.67 21.21
CA LYS A 39 7.45 -20.38 20.50
C LYS A 39 7.16 -19.67 19.17
N LYS A 40 6.85 -20.45 18.13
CA LYS A 40 6.30 -19.93 16.88
C LYS A 40 5.17 -18.94 17.20
N VAL A 41 5.32 -17.71 16.73
CA VAL A 41 4.34 -16.64 16.92
C VAL A 41 3.03 -17.14 16.29
N LYS A 42 1.90 -16.95 16.99
CA LYS A 42 0.60 -17.19 16.37
C LYS A 42 0.48 -16.29 15.13
N PRO A 43 -0.26 -16.71 14.08
CA PRO A 43 -0.55 -15.85 12.94
C PRO A 43 -1.02 -14.49 13.44
N TRP A 44 -0.60 -13.42 12.76
CA TRP A 44 -1.04 -12.07 13.12
C TRP A 44 -2.57 -12.02 13.15
N VAL A 45 -3.12 -11.43 14.21
CA VAL A 45 -4.56 -11.20 14.35
C VAL A 45 -4.78 -9.70 14.28
N PRO A 46 -5.70 -9.21 13.43
CA PRO A 46 -6.06 -7.80 13.42
C PRO A 46 -6.44 -7.33 14.83
N PRO A 47 -5.91 -6.19 15.31
CA PRO A 47 -6.31 -5.62 16.60
C PRO A 47 -7.78 -5.17 16.59
N MET A 48 -8.37 -5.01 15.40
CA MET A 48 -9.77 -4.72 15.19
C MET A 48 -10.31 -5.61 14.07
N VAL A 49 -11.45 -6.26 14.31
CA VAL A 49 -12.21 -6.96 13.28
C VAL A 49 -13.28 -6.00 12.76
N VAL A 50 -13.28 -5.78 11.45
CA VAL A 50 -14.25 -4.93 10.75
C VAL A 50 -14.96 -5.81 9.73
N ASP A 51 -16.26 -5.59 9.54
CA ASP A 51 -17.03 -6.37 8.57
C ASP A 51 -16.51 -6.14 7.15
N ALA A 52 -16.35 -7.21 6.37
CA ALA A 52 -15.83 -7.13 5.01
C ALA A 52 -16.68 -6.23 4.09
N LYS A 53 -18.00 -6.13 4.31
CA LYS A 53 -18.88 -5.23 3.54
C LYS A 53 -18.67 -3.77 3.90
N GLU A 54 -18.26 -3.47 5.14
CA GLU A 54 -17.85 -2.12 5.51
C GLU A 54 -16.54 -1.76 4.80
N GLY A 55 -15.58 -2.70 4.77
CA GLY A 55 -14.36 -2.58 3.99
C GLY A 55 -14.56 -2.37 2.50
N GLU A 56 -15.49 -3.12 1.90
CA GLU A 56 -15.85 -2.99 0.48
C GLU A 56 -16.39 -1.59 0.17
N LYS A 57 -17.23 -1.02 1.04
CA LYS A 57 -17.73 0.34 0.86
C LYS A 57 -16.57 1.34 0.84
N VAL A 58 -15.68 1.27 1.82
CA VAL A 58 -14.49 2.14 1.88
C VAL A 58 -13.62 1.97 0.64
N PHE A 59 -13.39 0.72 0.19
CA PHE A 59 -12.56 0.41 -0.97
C PHE A 59 -13.03 1.11 -2.25
N PHE A 60 -14.35 1.24 -2.43
CA PHE A 60 -14.98 1.82 -3.64
C PHE A 60 -15.57 3.22 -3.44
N ASP A 61 -15.42 3.83 -2.27
CA ASP A 61 -15.98 5.15 -2.00
C ASP A 61 -15.09 6.27 -2.57
N GLU A 62 -15.48 6.79 -3.73
CA GLU A 62 -14.78 7.87 -4.44
C GLU A 62 -14.85 9.23 -3.74
N THR A 63 -15.70 9.38 -2.71
CA THR A 63 -15.79 10.62 -1.92
C THR A 63 -14.70 10.72 -0.84
N ARG A 64 -13.95 9.64 -0.62
CA ARG A 64 -12.88 9.58 0.39
C ARG A 64 -11.54 10.06 -0.19
N PRO A 65 -10.62 10.53 0.68
CA PRO A 65 -9.25 10.87 0.26
C PRO A 65 -8.50 9.69 -0.38
N VAL A 66 -8.79 8.47 0.05
CA VAL A 66 -8.23 7.24 -0.52
C VAL A 66 -9.37 6.36 -1.03
N THR A 67 -9.31 6.04 -2.32
CA THR A 67 -10.23 5.10 -2.97
C THR A 67 -9.44 4.07 -3.74
N CYS A 68 -9.36 2.85 -3.21
CA CYS A 68 -8.61 1.76 -3.84
C CYS A 68 -9.17 1.38 -5.22
N GLY A 69 -10.49 1.49 -5.39
CA GLY A 69 -11.21 1.22 -6.64
C GLY A 69 -10.85 2.15 -7.80
N LYS A 70 -10.21 3.30 -7.55
CA LYS A 70 -9.68 4.18 -8.62
C LYS A 70 -8.53 3.55 -9.38
N CYS A 71 -7.86 2.55 -8.80
CA CYS A 71 -6.71 1.90 -9.41
C CYS A 71 -6.84 0.38 -9.51
N HIS A 72 -7.62 -0.27 -8.63
CA HIS A 72 -7.72 -1.72 -8.57
C HIS A 72 -9.10 -2.23 -8.97
N VAL A 73 -9.11 -3.34 -9.70
CA VAL A 73 -10.31 -4.10 -10.02
C VAL A 73 -10.54 -5.21 -9.00
N VAL A 74 -11.79 -5.38 -8.57
CA VAL A 74 -12.29 -6.56 -7.85
C VAL A 74 -13.61 -6.99 -8.47
N ASN A 75 -13.73 -8.24 -8.89
CA ASN A 75 -14.94 -8.80 -9.51
C ASN A 75 -15.49 -7.93 -10.66
N GLY A 76 -14.60 -7.38 -11.49
CA GLY A 76 -14.97 -6.49 -12.60
C GLY A 76 -15.36 -5.06 -12.22
N LYS A 77 -15.34 -4.68 -10.94
CA LYS A 77 -15.58 -3.31 -10.47
C LYS A 77 -14.27 -2.59 -10.14
N GLY A 78 -14.16 -1.32 -10.54
CA GLY A 78 -12.98 -0.48 -10.34
C GLY A 78 -12.28 -0.15 -11.67
N LYS A 79 -11.04 0.36 -11.60
CA LYS A 79 -10.23 0.67 -12.79
C LYS A 79 -9.01 -0.24 -12.87
N LYS A 80 -8.51 -0.48 -14.08
CA LYS A 80 -7.38 -1.37 -14.36
C LYS A 80 -6.07 -0.59 -14.51
N VAL A 81 -5.60 -0.02 -13.41
CA VAL A 81 -4.33 0.73 -13.35
C VAL A 81 -3.30 -0.10 -12.59
N GLY A 82 -3.67 -0.52 -11.39
CA GLY A 82 -2.93 -1.46 -10.57
C GLY A 82 -3.37 -2.92 -10.80
N PRO A 83 -2.77 -3.85 -10.04
CA PRO A 83 -3.09 -5.27 -10.09
C PRO A 83 -4.57 -5.56 -9.85
N GLU A 84 -5.11 -6.55 -10.57
CA GLU A 84 -6.44 -7.08 -10.25
C GLU A 84 -6.39 -7.84 -8.92
N LEU A 85 -7.35 -7.56 -8.03
CA LEU A 85 -7.40 -8.09 -6.68
C LEU A 85 -8.52 -9.13 -6.49
N THR A 86 -9.21 -9.51 -7.56
CA THR A 86 -10.16 -10.63 -7.57
C THR A 86 -9.49 -11.92 -7.07
N GLY A 87 -10.03 -12.53 -6.00
CA GLY A 87 -9.49 -13.76 -5.42
C GLY A 87 -8.17 -13.60 -4.63
N ILE A 88 -7.71 -12.37 -4.38
CA ILE A 88 -6.39 -12.11 -3.75
C ILE A 88 -6.27 -12.72 -2.34
N GLY A 89 -7.39 -12.83 -1.61
CA GLY A 89 -7.46 -13.43 -0.28
C GLY A 89 -7.25 -14.94 -0.25
N ALA A 90 -7.32 -15.63 -1.40
CA ALA A 90 -6.94 -17.03 -1.52
C ALA A 90 -5.43 -17.24 -1.65
N ILE A 91 -4.70 -16.21 -2.12
CA ILE A 91 -3.28 -16.33 -2.50
C ILE A 91 -2.32 -15.51 -1.64
N GLN A 92 -2.80 -14.49 -0.94
CA GLN A 92 -1.97 -13.61 -0.11
C GLN A 92 -2.33 -13.68 1.38
N THR A 93 -1.36 -13.28 2.21
CA THR A 93 -1.48 -13.30 3.67
C THR A 93 -1.93 -11.93 4.21
N PRO A 94 -2.41 -11.85 5.46
CA PRO A 94 -2.67 -10.57 6.11
C PRO A 94 -1.46 -9.62 6.05
N GLU A 95 -0.26 -10.13 6.31
CA GLU A 95 0.98 -9.35 6.32
C GLU A 95 1.29 -8.74 4.96
N TYR A 96 0.99 -9.47 3.87
CA TYR A 96 1.12 -8.95 2.52
C TYR A 96 0.22 -7.72 2.29
N PHE A 97 -1.04 -7.76 2.74
CA PHE A 97 -1.94 -6.62 2.61
C PHE A 97 -1.48 -5.42 3.43
N LEU A 98 -1.04 -5.66 4.68
CA LEU A 98 -0.51 -4.60 5.54
C LEU A 98 0.70 -3.92 4.90
N GLU A 99 1.68 -4.69 4.42
CA GLU A 99 2.88 -4.14 3.78
C GLU A 99 2.53 -3.42 2.48
N SER A 100 1.67 -4.00 1.64
CA SER A 100 1.29 -3.39 0.35
C SER A 100 0.56 -2.04 0.54
N ILE A 101 -0.30 -1.94 1.55
CA ILE A 101 -1.06 -0.69 1.80
C ILE A 101 -0.19 0.36 2.49
N LEU A 102 0.63 -0.03 3.48
CA LEU A 102 1.43 0.91 4.27
C LEU A 102 2.76 1.26 3.62
N LYS A 103 3.27 0.42 2.73
CA LYS A 103 4.57 0.54 2.05
C LYS A 103 4.46 0.04 0.60
N PRO A 104 3.70 0.71 -0.26
CA PRO A 104 3.47 0.26 -1.64
C PRO A 104 4.75 0.09 -2.48
N SER A 105 5.82 0.82 -2.14
CA SER A 105 7.15 0.67 -2.78
C SER A 105 8.00 -0.48 -2.23
N ALA A 106 7.62 -1.12 -1.12
CA ALA A 106 8.43 -2.21 -0.54
C ALA A 106 8.50 -3.41 -1.48
N LYS A 107 7.44 -3.65 -2.25
CA LYS A 107 7.37 -4.72 -3.24
C LYS A 107 6.49 -4.32 -4.42
N ILE A 108 7.13 -3.88 -5.50
CA ILE A 108 6.47 -3.61 -6.77
C ILE A 108 6.43 -4.91 -7.57
N ILE A 109 5.24 -5.38 -7.94
CA ILE A 109 5.10 -6.61 -8.72
C ILE A 109 5.46 -6.36 -10.19
N LYS A 110 5.97 -7.41 -10.85
CA LYS A 110 6.31 -7.35 -12.28
C LYS A 110 5.09 -6.98 -13.12
N GLY A 111 5.27 -6.08 -14.08
CA GLY A 111 4.22 -5.53 -14.94
C GLY A 111 3.53 -4.28 -14.38
N TYR A 112 3.89 -3.85 -13.16
CA TYR A 112 3.32 -2.67 -12.50
C TYR A 112 4.43 -1.73 -12.01
N GLU A 113 5.54 -1.72 -12.74
CA GLU A 113 6.68 -0.90 -12.40
C GLU A 113 6.53 0.49 -12.97
N THR A 114 6.75 1.50 -12.12
CA THR A 114 6.71 2.89 -12.55
C THR A 114 7.93 3.19 -13.40
N MET A 115 7.68 3.77 -14.56
CA MET A 115 8.67 4.20 -15.51
C MET A 115 8.77 5.72 -15.48
N TYR A 116 10.00 6.21 -15.40
CA TYR A 116 10.35 7.59 -15.65
C TYR A 116 10.85 7.71 -17.07
N VAL A 117 10.21 8.55 -17.87
CA VAL A 117 10.54 8.79 -19.27
C VAL A 117 10.87 10.25 -19.45
N ILE A 118 12.00 10.56 -20.06
CA ILE A 118 12.34 11.91 -20.53
C ILE A 118 12.24 11.88 -22.04
N THR A 119 11.44 12.77 -22.62
CA THR A 119 11.36 12.93 -24.06
C THR A 119 12.48 13.84 -24.59
N THR A 120 12.75 13.79 -25.89
CA THR A 120 13.83 14.54 -26.55
C THR A 120 13.65 16.07 -26.52
N ASP A 121 12.45 16.55 -26.23
CA ASP A 121 12.13 17.96 -25.93
C ASP A 121 12.27 18.32 -24.44
N GLY A 122 12.74 17.37 -23.62
CA GLY A 122 13.04 17.52 -22.20
C GLY A 122 11.83 17.37 -21.27
N ILE A 123 10.68 16.88 -21.75
CA ILE A 123 9.48 16.71 -20.92
C ILE A 123 9.57 15.40 -20.11
N PRO A 124 9.45 15.46 -18.78
CA PRO A 124 9.44 14.27 -17.94
C PRO A 124 8.02 13.69 -17.80
N TYR A 125 7.92 12.36 -17.90
CA TYR A 125 6.72 11.59 -17.63
C TYR A 125 7.00 10.53 -16.56
N ASN A 126 6.04 10.29 -15.68
CA ASN A 126 6.05 9.20 -14.70
C ASN A 126 4.76 8.39 -14.82
N GLY A 127 4.86 7.10 -15.05
CA GLY A 127 3.66 6.26 -15.20
C GLY A 127 3.94 4.78 -15.35
N LEU A 128 2.89 3.98 -15.44
CA LEU A 128 2.96 2.54 -15.74
C LEU A 128 2.86 2.34 -17.26
N ILE A 129 3.66 1.42 -17.82
CA ILE A 129 3.47 1.01 -19.21
C ILE A 129 2.17 0.21 -19.32
N LYS A 130 1.18 0.77 -20.01
CA LYS A 130 -0.08 0.10 -20.35
C LYS A 130 0.08 -0.83 -21.55
N SER A 131 0.79 -0.34 -22.56
CA SER A 131 1.10 -1.06 -23.78
C SER A 131 2.37 -0.52 -24.41
N GLU A 132 3.05 -1.38 -25.14
CA GLU A 132 4.27 -1.05 -25.87
C GLU A 132 4.21 -1.74 -27.24
N THR A 133 4.49 -0.98 -28.29
CA THR A 133 4.65 -1.47 -29.66
C THR A 133 6.08 -1.20 -30.14
N GLU A 134 6.39 -1.50 -31.40
CA GLU A 134 7.68 -1.14 -31.99
C GLU A 134 7.85 0.38 -32.16
N GLU A 135 6.75 1.13 -32.27
CA GLU A 135 6.77 2.57 -32.59
C GLU A 135 6.52 3.47 -31.37
N GLU A 136 5.74 3.02 -30.38
CA GLU A 136 5.33 3.84 -29.25
C GLU A 136 5.17 3.05 -27.95
N ILE A 137 5.19 3.78 -26.84
CA ILE A 137 4.70 3.32 -25.54
C ILE A 137 3.46 4.13 -25.14
N VAL A 138 2.54 3.49 -24.43
CA VAL A 138 1.42 4.17 -23.77
C VAL A 138 1.62 4.07 -22.27
N LEU A 139 1.77 5.22 -21.62
CA LEU A 139 1.88 5.33 -20.16
C LEU A 139 0.51 5.64 -19.55
N LEU A 140 0.21 5.01 -18.42
CA LEU A 140 -0.80 5.45 -17.47
C LEU A 140 -0.09 6.32 -16.42
N LYS A 141 -0.31 7.63 -16.47
CA LYS A 141 0.16 8.57 -15.46
C LYS A 141 -0.97 8.95 -14.52
N GLU A 142 -0.63 9.25 -13.28
CA GLU A 142 -1.55 9.87 -12.33
C GLU A 142 -1.23 11.37 -12.29
N GLU A 143 -2.24 12.21 -12.53
CA GLU A 143 -2.11 13.66 -12.45
C GLU A 143 -3.38 14.24 -11.80
N SER A 144 -3.21 14.99 -10.71
CA SER A 144 -4.29 15.68 -10.00
C SER A 144 -5.46 14.79 -9.55
N GLY A 145 -5.21 13.51 -9.24
CA GLY A 145 -6.22 12.54 -8.80
C GLY A 145 -6.90 11.78 -9.94
N GLU A 146 -6.51 12.04 -11.19
CA GLU A 146 -7.01 11.37 -12.39
C GLU A 146 -5.91 10.57 -13.07
N ILE A 147 -6.34 9.51 -13.77
CA ILE A 147 -5.43 8.64 -14.51
C ILE A 147 -5.57 9.00 -15.99
N GLU A 148 -4.46 9.41 -16.58
CA GLU A 148 -4.38 9.79 -17.99
C GLU A 148 -3.51 8.82 -18.77
N GLU A 149 -3.86 8.63 -20.03
CA GLU A 149 -3.05 7.87 -20.99
C GLU A 149 -2.24 8.82 -21.85
N VAL A 150 -0.94 8.57 -21.94
CA VAL A 150 -0.02 9.34 -22.79
C VAL A 150 0.69 8.38 -23.72
N ALA A 151 0.48 8.54 -25.02
CA ALA A 151 1.26 7.88 -26.05
C ALA A 151 2.55 8.68 -26.31
N ILE A 152 3.69 8.01 -26.29
CA ILE A 152 5.01 8.59 -26.54
C ILE A 152 5.68 7.74 -27.62
N ALA A 153 5.99 8.35 -28.76
CA ALA A 153 6.76 7.67 -29.81
C ALA A 153 8.15 7.31 -29.27
N LYS A 154 8.63 6.11 -29.55
CA LYS A 154 9.96 5.66 -29.09
C LYS A 154 11.10 6.50 -29.66
N SER A 155 10.90 7.09 -30.84
CA SER A 155 11.83 8.07 -31.43
C SER A 155 11.99 9.33 -30.59
N ASP A 156 10.99 9.64 -29.77
CA ASP A 156 10.93 10.86 -28.97
C ASP A 156 11.39 10.61 -27.54
N ILE A 157 11.88 9.41 -27.21
CA ILE A 157 12.36 9.04 -25.88
C ILE A 157 13.88 9.24 -25.82
N GLU A 158 14.32 10.14 -24.96
CA GLU A 158 15.73 10.35 -24.63
C GLU A 158 16.21 9.38 -23.55
N GLU A 159 15.44 9.25 -22.47
CA GLU A 159 15.74 8.33 -21.36
C GLU A 159 14.48 7.60 -20.92
N MET A 160 14.61 6.31 -20.60
CA MET A 160 13.57 5.55 -19.91
C MET A 160 14.20 4.72 -18.79
N LYS A 161 13.69 4.92 -17.57
CA LYS A 161 14.23 4.26 -16.38
C LYS A 161 13.13 3.79 -15.44
N LYS A 162 13.25 2.54 -15.01
CA LYS A 162 12.43 1.97 -13.95
C LYS A 162 12.70 2.67 -12.61
N GLN A 163 11.65 3.02 -11.90
CA GLN A 163 11.69 3.65 -10.58
C GLN A 163 11.57 2.61 -9.46
N ASP A 164 12.16 2.92 -8.31
CA ASP A 164 11.97 2.17 -7.06
C ASP A 164 10.72 2.63 -6.28
N VAL A 165 10.09 3.70 -6.74
CA VAL A 165 8.86 4.26 -6.16
C VAL A 165 7.65 3.74 -6.95
N SER A 166 6.60 3.33 -6.23
CA SER A 166 5.36 2.82 -6.82
C SER A 166 4.45 3.99 -7.21
N ILE A 167 3.62 3.79 -8.23
CA ILE A 167 2.53 4.73 -8.54
C ILE A 167 1.44 4.73 -7.45
N MET A 168 1.34 3.67 -6.64
CA MET A 168 0.43 3.64 -5.51
C MET A 168 0.94 4.61 -4.42
N PRO A 169 0.12 5.59 -3.97
CA PRO A 169 0.59 6.64 -3.07
C PRO A 169 1.14 6.12 -1.74
N GLY A 170 2.34 6.56 -1.37
CA GLY A 170 3.02 6.13 -0.15
C GLY A 170 2.40 6.64 1.16
N ASN A 171 1.53 7.64 1.11
CA ASN A 171 0.89 8.27 2.26
C ASN A 171 -0.55 7.78 2.52
N ILE A 172 -0.99 6.70 1.86
CA ILE A 172 -2.33 6.12 2.09
C ILE A 172 -2.60 5.85 3.58
N GLY A 173 -1.58 5.37 4.31
CA GLY A 173 -1.68 5.09 5.74
C GLY A 173 -2.01 6.32 6.61
N GLU A 174 -1.68 7.52 6.15
CA GLU A 174 -1.97 8.78 6.86
C GLU A 174 -3.40 9.28 6.59
N MET A 175 -3.99 8.85 5.47
CA MET A 175 -5.32 9.27 5.02
C MET A 175 -6.44 8.32 5.45
N LEU A 176 -6.09 7.11 5.91
CA LEU A 176 -7.06 6.11 6.38
C LEU A 176 -7.20 6.17 7.89
N SER A 177 -8.44 6.12 8.38
CA SER A 177 -8.65 5.79 9.79
C SER A 177 -8.23 4.33 10.06
N VAL A 178 -7.87 4.02 11.32
CA VAL A 178 -7.52 2.65 11.73
C VAL A 178 -8.66 1.67 11.40
N ARG A 179 -9.92 2.11 11.54
CA ARG A 179 -11.09 1.30 11.20
C ARG A 179 -11.21 1.06 9.70
N ASP A 180 -11.04 2.10 8.88
CA ASP A 180 -11.07 1.98 7.42
C ASP A 180 -10.00 1.03 6.91
N PHE A 181 -8.78 1.17 7.43
CA PHE A 181 -7.66 0.31 7.10
C PHE A 181 -7.96 -1.17 7.39
N TYR A 182 -8.42 -1.50 8.59
CA TYR A 182 -8.79 -2.88 8.91
C TYR A 182 -10.04 -3.36 8.21
N GLY A 183 -10.95 -2.46 7.83
CA GLY A 183 -12.06 -2.73 6.92
C GLY A 183 -11.55 -3.21 5.57
N ILE A 184 -10.70 -2.44 4.91
CA ILE A 184 -10.09 -2.78 3.61
C ILE A 184 -9.35 -4.12 3.69
N VAL A 185 -8.54 -4.34 4.73
CA VAL A 185 -7.83 -5.62 4.92
C VAL A 185 -8.81 -6.78 5.06
N SER A 186 -9.88 -6.61 5.85
CA SER A 186 -10.91 -7.65 6.03
C SER A 186 -11.66 -7.95 4.73
N PHE A 187 -11.92 -6.92 3.92
CA PHE A 187 -12.49 -7.08 2.58
C PHE A 187 -11.56 -7.87 1.67
N LEU A 188 -10.28 -7.48 1.54
CA LEU A 188 -9.30 -8.18 0.69
C LEU A 188 -9.11 -9.65 1.11
N GLN A 189 -9.10 -9.94 2.41
CA GLN A 189 -9.03 -11.30 2.94
C GLN A 189 -10.26 -12.15 2.61
N SER A 190 -11.42 -11.51 2.42
CA SER A 190 -12.67 -12.20 2.09
C SER A 190 -12.76 -12.62 0.61
N LEU A 191 -11.92 -12.04 -0.26
CA LEU A 191 -11.90 -12.33 -1.70
C LEU A 191 -11.20 -13.66 -1.98
N LYS A 192 -11.94 -14.78 -1.97
CA LYS A 192 -11.42 -16.13 -2.20
C LYS A 192 -11.97 -16.78 -3.46
#